data_AF-A0A9X2ZT60-F1
#
_entry.id   AF-A0A9X2ZT60-F1
#
_cell.length_a   1.000
_cell.length_b   1.000
_cell.length_c   1.000
_cell.angle_alpha   90.00
_cell.angle_beta   90.00
_cell.angle_gamma   90.00
#
_symmetry.space_group_name_H-M   'P 1'
#
loop_
_entity.id
_entity.type
_entity.pdbx_description
1 polymer ?
#
loop_
_entity_poly.entity_id
_entity_poly.type
_entity_poly.pdbx_seq_one_letter_code
_entity_poly.pdbx_strand_id
1 'polypeptide(L)'
;MLGAQWIVTGAVDLAQRIGVSELVIGLTIVAGGTSLSELATSVLAGLQGRRELAVGNVLGSNLLNLLAVLGLSALFLGYYGAYVGYLFLAATQHDALPAFSTAMWTVVIPLTALTLLGASIREWWGEGH
;
A
#
# COMPACT_ATOMS: atom_id res chain seq x y z
N MET A 1 6.27 -14.67 -13.94
CA MET A 1 6.59 -13.58 -12.99
C MET A 1 8.09 -13.31 -12.89
N LEU A 2 8.94 -14.35 -12.79
CA LEU A 2 10.42 -14.20 -12.77
C LEU A 2 10.99 -13.28 -13.87
N GLY A 3 10.58 -13.43 -15.14
CA GLY A 3 11.09 -12.58 -16.22
C GLY A 3 10.76 -11.08 -16.08
N ALA A 4 9.56 -10.74 -15.58
CA ALA A 4 9.16 -9.35 -15.36
C ALA A 4 9.93 -8.72 -14.20
N GLN A 5 10.16 -9.48 -13.12
CA GLN A 5 10.97 -9.03 -11.99
C GLN A 5 12.40 -8.73 -12.42
N TRP A 6 13.01 -9.57 -13.26
CA TRP A 6 14.38 -9.35 -13.75
C TRP A 6 14.49 -8.07 -14.59
N ILE A 7 13.48 -7.78 -15.41
CA ILE A 7 13.42 -6.55 -16.21
C ILE A 7 13.28 -5.32 -15.30
N VAL A 8 12.37 -5.35 -14.32
CA VAL A 8 12.17 -4.22 -13.40
C VAL A 8 13.43 -3.98 -12.57
N THR A 9 14.02 -5.03 -11.97
CA THR A 9 15.24 -4.89 -11.16
C THR A 9 16.42 -4.40 -11.98
N GLY A 10 16.59 -4.88 -13.22
CA GLY A 10 17.63 -4.39 -14.12
C GLY A 10 17.44 -2.91 -14.52
N ALA A 11 16.19 -2.49 -14.75
CA ALA A 11 15.86 -1.09 -15.03
C ALA A 11 16.09 -0.18 -13.81
N VAL A 12 15.76 -0.66 -12.59
CA VAL A 12 16.04 0.04 -11.33
C VAL A 12 17.55 0.21 -11.13
N ASP A 13 18.33 -0.85 -11.29
CA ASP A 13 19.80 -0.80 -11.11
C ASP A 13 20.45 0.16 -12.11
N LEU A 14 20.00 0.15 -13.37
CA LEU A 14 20.47 1.10 -14.38
C LEU A 14 20.11 2.55 -14.03
N ALA A 15 18.87 2.80 -13.59
CA ALA A 15 18.40 4.14 -13.21
C ALA A 15 19.16 4.70 -12.01
N GLN A 16 19.48 3.87 -11.02
CA GLN A 16 20.32 4.24 -9.88
C GLN A 16 21.75 4.58 -10.32
N ARG A 17 22.34 3.80 -11.23
CA ARG A 17 23.70 4.06 -11.75
C ARG A 17 23.84 5.37 -12.50
N ILE A 18 22.78 5.83 -13.17
CA ILE A 18 22.76 7.12 -13.88
C ILE A 18 22.29 8.28 -12.99
N GLY A 19 22.13 8.06 -11.68
CA GLY A 19 21.84 9.11 -10.70
C GLY A 19 20.37 9.54 -10.61
N VAL A 20 19.42 8.74 -11.11
CA VAL A 20 17.99 9.01 -10.93
C VAL A 20 17.61 8.79 -9.47
N SER A 21 16.81 9.69 -8.91
CA SER A 21 16.36 9.57 -7.52
C SER A 21 15.42 8.39 -7.31
N GLU A 22 15.49 7.76 -6.13
CA GLU A 22 14.63 6.63 -5.77
C GLU A 22 13.13 6.95 -5.91
N LEU A 23 12.75 8.20 -5.62
CA LEU A 23 11.38 8.67 -5.77
C LEU A 23 10.92 8.64 -7.23
N VAL A 24 11.75 9.10 -8.17
CA VAL A 24 11.42 9.06 -9.60
C VAL A 24 11.36 7.62 -10.09
N ILE A 25 12.30 6.76 -9.66
CA ILE A 25 12.30 5.33 -9.99
C ILE A 25 11.03 4.65 -9.49
N GLY A 26 10.63 4.92 -8.24
CA GLY A 26 9.41 4.37 -7.64
C GLY A 26 8.15 4.79 -8.38
N LEU A 27 8.04 6.08 -8.70
CA LEU A 27 6.87 6.64 -9.38
C LEU A 27 6.76 6.28 -10.87
N THR A 28 7.83 5.79 -11.49
CA THR A 28 7.84 5.50 -12.93
C THR A 28 8.09 4.02 -13.22
N ILE A 29 9.30 3.53 -12.96
CA ILE A 29 9.75 2.17 -13.32
C ILE A 29 9.01 1.12 -12.49
N VAL A 30 8.95 1.31 -11.17
CA VAL A 30 8.31 0.34 -10.27
C VAL A 30 6.80 0.34 -10.49
N ALA A 31 6.18 1.53 -10.47
CA ALA A 31 4.75 1.68 -10.74
C ALA A 31 4.34 1.10 -12.10
N GLY A 32 5.08 1.39 -13.17
CA GLY A 32 4.81 0.85 -14.51
C GLY A 32 5.07 -0.65 -14.62
N GLY A 33 6.08 -1.18 -13.92
CA GLY A 33 6.39 -2.61 -13.89
C GLY A 33 5.28 -3.47 -13.29
N THR A 34 4.57 -2.94 -12.29
CA THR A 34 3.40 -3.58 -11.70
C THR A 34 2.26 -3.71 -12.72
N SER A 35 1.93 -2.63 -13.43
CA SER A 35 0.89 -2.66 -14.47
C SER A 35 1.25 -3.56 -15.66
N LEU A 36 2.52 -3.58 -16.08
CA LEU A 36 2.99 -4.49 -17.13
C LEU A 36 2.83 -5.96 -16.73
N SER A 37 3.09 -6.29 -15.47
CA SER A 37 2.94 -7.65 -14.94
C SER A 37 1.47 -8.08 -14.95
N GLU A 38 0.56 -7.21 -14.52
CA GLU A 38 -0.89 -7.45 -14.54
C GLU A 38 -1.45 -7.61 -15.96
N LEU A 39 -0.98 -6.78 -16.90
CA LEU A 39 -1.32 -6.90 -18.32
C LEU A 39 -0.87 -8.26 -18.87
N ALA A 40 0.34 -8.70 -18.55
CA ALA A 40 0.86 -9.98 -19.00
C ALA A 40 0.01 -11.17 -18.51
N THR A 41 -0.38 -11.20 -17.23
CA THR A 41 -1.28 -12.24 -16.69
C THR A 41 -2.64 -12.22 -17.38
N SER A 42 -3.18 -11.03 -17.63
CA SER A 42 -4.51 -10.85 -18.22
C SER A 42 -4.54 -11.25 -19.70
N VAL A 43 -3.48 -10.94 -20.46
CA VAL A 43 -3.29 -11.42 -21.84
C VAL A 43 -3.16 -12.94 -21.87
N LEU A 44 -2.33 -13.52 -21.01
CA LEU A 44 -2.16 -14.98 -20.94
C LEU A 44 -3.47 -15.71 -20.62
N ALA A 45 -4.26 -15.19 -19.68
CA ALA A 45 -5.57 -15.76 -19.34
C ALA A 45 -6.57 -15.64 -20.51
N GLY A 46 -6.51 -14.53 -21.27
CA GLY A 46 -7.31 -14.33 -22.48
C GLY A 46 -6.94 -15.31 -23.61
N LEU A 47 -5.65 -15.55 -23.82
CA LEU A 47 -5.14 -16.51 -24.81
C LEU A 47 -5.52 -17.96 -24.48
N GLN A 48 -5.68 -18.29 -23.20
CA GLN A 48 -6.12 -19.61 -22.72
C GLN A 48 -7.64 -19.81 -22.77
N GLY A 49 -8.40 -18.86 -23.33
CA GLY A 49 -9.87 -18.93 -23.41
C GLY A 49 -10.59 -18.74 -22.07
N ARG A 50 -9.86 -18.39 -21.00
CA ARG A 50 -10.39 -18.19 -19.63
C ARG A 50 -10.82 -16.74 -19.40
N ARG A 51 -11.73 -16.24 -20.23
CA ARG A 51 -12.14 -14.82 -20.27
C ARG A 51 -12.61 -14.28 -18.92
N GLU A 52 -13.35 -15.07 -18.15
CA GLU A 52 -13.86 -14.66 -16.83
C GLU A 52 -12.72 -14.47 -15.81
N LEU A 53 -11.69 -15.33 -15.85
CA LEU A 53 -10.51 -15.20 -15.00
C LEU A 53 -9.64 -14.00 -15.39
N ALA A 54 -9.53 -13.70 -16.69
CA ALA A 54 -8.80 -12.53 -17.17
C ALA A 54 -9.44 -11.22 -16.68
N VAL A 55 -10.77 -11.10 -16.77
CA VAL A 55 -11.52 -9.92 -16.31
C VAL A 55 -11.49 -9.82 -14.79
N GLY A 56 -11.66 -10.94 -14.08
CA GLY A 56 -11.57 -11.00 -12.62
C GLY A 56 -10.20 -10.56 -12.08
N ASN A 57 -9.11 -10.93 -12.77
CA ASN A 57 -7.76 -10.50 -12.41
C ASN A 57 -7.57 -8.99 -12.60
N VAL A 58 -7.93 -8.43 -13.76
CA VAL A 58 -7.77 -6.98 -14.02
C VAL A 58 -8.60 -6.14 -13.05
N LEU A 59 -9.87 -6.50 -12.83
CA LEU A 59 -10.75 -5.75 -11.95
C LEU A 59 -10.35 -5.92 -10.48
N GLY A 60 -10.01 -7.15 -10.07
CA GLY A 60 -9.60 -7.46 -8.71
C GLY A 60 -8.32 -6.75 -8.29
N SER A 61 -7.25 -6.83 -9.12
CA SER A 61 -5.97 -6.20 -8.81
C SER A 61 -6.05 -4.68 -8.77
N ASN A 62 -6.75 -4.05 -9.72
CA ASN A 62 -6.93 -2.59 -9.71
C ASN A 62 -7.77 -2.12 -8.54
N LEU A 63 -8.83 -2.85 -8.18
CA LEU A 63 -9.66 -2.52 -7.02
C LEU A 63 -8.88 -2.68 -5.71
N LEU A 64 -8.12 -3.76 -5.54
CA LEU A 64 -7.26 -3.95 -4.38
C LEU A 64 -6.19 -2.88 -4.29
N ASN A 65 -5.53 -2.53 -5.38
CA ASN A 65 -4.52 -1.47 -5.39
C ASN A 65 -5.13 -0.12 -4.99
N LEU A 66 -6.30 0.22 -5.54
CA LEU A 66 -6.99 1.46 -5.20
C LEU A 66 -7.41 1.47 -3.71
N LEU A 67 -8.01 0.38 -3.21
CA LEU A 67 -8.43 0.28 -1.81
C LEU A 67 -7.25 0.29 -0.84
N ALA A 68 -6.15 -0.39 -1.18
CA ALA A 68 -4.93 -0.42 -0.36
C ALA A 68 -4.29 0.96 -0.29
N VAL A 69 -4.09 1.62 -1.44
CA VAL A 69 -3.49 2.97 -1.49
C VAL A 69 -4.38 3.98 -0.78
N LEU A 70 -5.70 3.99 -1.04
CA LEU A 70 -6.62 4.92 -0.36
C LEU A 70 -6.72 4.63 1.14
N GLY A 71 -6.80 3.36 1.53
CA GLY A 71 -6.88 2.96 2.93
C GLY A 71 -5.65 3.38 3.73
N LEU A 72 -4.46 3.09 3.23
CA LEU A 72 -3.20 3.50 3.85
C LEU A 72 -3.03 5.03 3.86
N SER A 73 -3.40 5.70 2.77
CA SER A 73 -3.32 7.17 2.68
C SER A 73 -4.27 7.85 3.69
N ALA A 74 -5.50 7.35 3.81
CA ALA A 74 -6.47 7.85 4.78
C ALA A 74 -6.02 7.62 6.22
N LEU A 75 -5.44 6.45 6.51
CA LEU A 75 -4.86 6.16 7.81
C LEU A 75 -3.74 7.15 8.16
N PHE A 76 -2.79 7.33 7.24
CA PHE A 76 -1.68 8.28 7.42
C PHE A 76 -2.18 9.70 7.67
N LEU A 77 -3.12 10.18 6.85
CA LEU A 77 -3.70 11.52 7.00
C LEU A 77 -4.42 11.68 8.35
N GLY A 78 -5.17 10.66 8.79
CA GLY A 78 -5.84 10.66 10.10
C GLY A 78 -4.85 10.79 11.27
N TYR A 79 -3.76 10.01 11.24
CA TYR A 79 -2.71 10.10 12.26
C TYR A 79 -1.96 11.43 12.23
N TYR A 80 -1.69 11.98 11.04
CA TYR A 80 -1.09 13.29 10.91
C TYR A 80 -2.00 14.38 11.51
N GLY A 81 -3.30 14.33 11.22
CA GLY A 81 -4.29 15.23 11.82
C GLY A 81 -4.35 15.10 13.34
N ALA A 82 -4.33 13.87 13.87
CA ALA A 82 -4.28 13.62 15.30
C ALA A 82 -2.99 14.17 15.95
N TYR A 83 -1.85 14.04 15.28
CA TYR A 83 -0.57 14.59 15.73
C TYR A 83 -0.58 16.13 15.77
N VAL A 84 -1.07 16.77 14.71
CA VAL A 84 -1.23 18.24 14.69
C VAL A 84 -2.20 18.69 15.79
N GLY A 85 -3.31 17.98 15.99
CA GLY A 85 -4.25 18.22 17.09
C GLY A 85 -3.59 18.09 18.46
N TYR A 86 -2.76 17.06 18.67
CA TYR A 86 -1.95 16.89 19.88
C TYR A 86 -1.02 18.09 20.12
N LEU A 87 -0.27 18.50 19.10
CA LEU A 87 0.64 19.65 19.21
C LEU A 87 -0.11 20.94 19.54
N PHE A 88 -1.28 21.15 18.95
CA PHE A 88 -2.12 22.31 19.25
C PHE A 88 -2.61 22.31 20.71
N LEU A 89 -3.14 21.17 21.20
CA LEU A 89 -3.56 21.01 22.59
C LEU A 89 -2.39 21.18 23.57
N ALA A 90 -1.20 20.67 23.20
CA ALA A 90 0.01 20.81 24.01
C ALA A 90 0.50 22.27 24.07
N ALA A 91 0.47 22.97 22.94
CA ALA A 91 0.86 24.38 22.87
C ALA A 91 -0.09 25.30 23.66
N THR A 92 -1.38 24.97 23.68
CA THR A 92 -2.40 25.74 24.40
C THR A 92 -2.56 25.33 25.87
N GLN A 93 -1.80 24.32 26.34
CA GLN A 93 -1.95 23.74 27.69
C GLN A 93 -3.41 23.37 28.00
N HIS A 94 -4.13 22.88 26.99
CA HIS A 94 -5.56 22.65 27.10
C HIS A 94 -5.85 21.43 28.00
N ASP A 95 -6.86 21.55 28.87
CA ASP A 95 -7.30 20.47 29.77
C ASP A 95 -7.73 19.17 29.07
N ALA A 96 -7.99 19.22 27.76
CA ALA A 96 -8.35 18.06 26.95
C ALA A 96 -7.13 17.21 26.54
N LEU A 97 -5.91 17.72 26.70
CA LEU A 97 -4.68 17.03 26.29
C LEU A 97 -4.53 15.65 26.95
N PRO A 98 -4.73 15.46 28.28
CA PRO A 98 -4.62 14.15 28.90
C PRO A 98 -5.66 13.16 28.36
N ALA A 99 -6.90 13.61 28.15
CA ALA A 99 -7.96 12.77 27.60
C ALA A 99 -7.67 12.35 26.15
N PHE A 100 -7.24 13.30 25.30
CA PHE A 100 -6.86 13.04 23.92
C PHE A 100 -5.68 12.07 23.81
N SER A 101 -4.62 12.31 24.59
CA SER A 101 -3.44 11.44 24.64
C SER A 101 -3.79 10.03 25.12
N THR A 102 -4.61 9.92 26.17
CA THR A 102 -5.05 8.62 26.70
C THR A 102 -5.86 7.85 25.65
N ALA A 103 -6.78 8.51 24.94
CA ALA A 103 -7.57 7.88 23.89
C ALA A 103 -6.69 7.36 22.73
N MET A 104 -5.63 8.10 22.35
CA MET A 104 -4.70 7.63 21.30
C MET A 104 -3.95 6.37 21.73
N TRP A 105 -3.39 6.37 22.93
CA TRP A 105 -2.61 5.23 23.41
C TRP A 105 -3.43 4.00 23.77
N THR A 106 -4.65 4.18 24.28
CA THR A 106 -5.46 3.05 24.79
C THR A 106 -6.44 2.49 23.77
N VAL A 107 -6.90 3.31 22.82
CA VAL A 107 -7.92 2.89 21.85
C VAL A 107 -7.37 2.93 20.43
N VAL A 108 -6.95 4.08 19.94
CA VAL A 108 -6.70 4.27 18.51
C VAL A 108 -5.45 3.54 18.02
N ILE A 109 -4.33 3.67 18.74
CA ILE A 109 -3.08 2.98 18.39
C ILE A 109 -3.23 1.46 18.51
N PRO A 110 -3.75 0.89 19.62
CA PRO A 110 -3.95 -0.56 19.72
C PRO A 110 -4.93 -1.11 18.69
N LEU A 111 -6.04 -0.42 18.43
CA LEU A 111 -7.01 -0.86 17.42
C LEU A 111 -6.40 -0.83 16.02
N THR A 112 -5.61 0.19 15.69
CA THR A 112 -4.91 0.27 14.40
C THR A 112 -3.87 -0.84 14.28
N ALA A 113 -3.06 -1.07 15.33
CA ALA A 113 -2.08 -2.14 15.35
C ALA A 113 -2.75 -3.51 15.16
N LEU A 114 -3.87 -3.77 15.87
CA LEU A 114 -4.63 -5.00 15.74
C LEU A 114 -5.24 -5.16 14.34
N THR A 115 -5.73 -4.07 13.75
CA THR A 115 -6.25 -4.08 12.37
C THR A 115 -5.18 -4.43 11.35
N LEU A 116 -3.99 -3.83 11.48
CA LEU A 116 -2.85 -4.11 10.59
C LEU A 116 -2.32 -5.53 10.80
N LEU A 117 -2.15 -5.97 12.04
CA LEU A 117 -1.74 -7.35 12.36
C LEU A 117 -2.76 -8.37 11.85
N GLY A 118 -4.05 -8.10 12.04
CA GLY A 118 -5.11 -8.96 11.52
C GLY A 118 -5.12 -9.04 9.99
N ALA A 119 -4.83 -7.93 9.31
CA ALA A 119 -4.67 -7.92 7.86
C ALA A 119 -3.46 -8.76 7.42
N SER A 120 -2.30 -8.59 8.06
CA SER A 120 -1.08 -9.36 7.75
C SER A 120 -1.22 -10.86 8.04
N ILE A 121 -1.90 -11.24 9.14
CA ILE A 121 -2.15 -12.65 9.47
C ILE A 121 -3.12 -13.28 8.46
N ARG A 122 -4.15 -12.55 8.02
CA ARG A 122 -5.08 -13.03 6.98
C ARG A 122 -4.37 -13.31 5.67
N GLU A 123 -3.41 -12.48 5.26
CA GLU A 123 -2.58 -12.74 4.08
C GLU A 123 -1.80 -14.05 4.23
N TRP A 124 -1.13 -14.24 5.39
CA TRP A 124 -0.32 -15.43 5.65
C TRP A 124 -1.11 -16.75 5.64
N TRP A 125 -2.36 -16.72 6.09
CA TRP A 125 -3.25 -17.90 6.06
C TRP A 125 -3.92 -18.12 4.69
N GLY A 126 -4.04 -17.08 3.87
CA GLY A 126 -4.62 -17.16 2.53
C GLY A 126 -3.73 -17.87 1.50
N GLU A 127 -2.41 -17.90 1.73
CA GLU A 127 -1.43 -18.53 0.82
C GLU A 127 -1.25 -20.05 1.04
N GLY A 128 -1.94 -20.64 2.03
CA GLY A 128 -1.76 -22.04 2.44
C GLY A 128 -2.67 -23.10 1.79
N HIS A 129 -3.54 -22.72 0.83
CA HIS A 129 -4.46 -23.63 0.11
C HIS A 129 -4.37 -23.42 -1.40
#